data_AF-A0A673FKC5-F1
#
_entry.id   AF-A0A673FKC5-F1
#
_cell.length_a   1.000
_cell.length_b   1.000
_cell.length_c   1.000
_cell.angle_alpha   90.00
_cell.angle_beta   90.00
_cell.angle_gamma   90.00
#
_symmetry.space_group_name_H-M   'P 1'
#
loop_
_entity.id
_entity.type
_entity.pdbx_description
1 polymer ?
#
loop_
_entity_poly.entity_id
_entity_poly.type
_entity_poly.pdbx_seq_one_letter_code
_entity_poly.pdbx_strand_id
1 'polypeptide(L)' 'LVLTKLIAAQTGTRWDKIVLKKWYSIFKDHVSLGDYEIHDGMNLELYYQ' A
#
# COMPACT_ATOMS: atom_id res chain seq x y z
N LEU A 1 -5.87 -1.35 4.50
CA LEU A 1 -6.96 -0.45 4.95
C LEU A 1 -6.49 0.85 5.59
N VAL A 2 -5.74 0.86 6.72
CA VAL A 2 -5.28 2.15 7.31
C VAL A 2 -4.24 2.82 6.41
N LEU A 3 -3.22 2.07 5.95
CA LEU A 3 -2.16 2.62 5.10
C LEU A 3 -2.68 3.13 3.74
N THR A 4 -3.48 2.33 3.03
CA THR A 4 -4.06 2.73 1.74
C THR A 4 -4.92 3.99 1.83
N LYS A 5 -5.66 4.17 2.94
CA LYS A 5 -6.42 5.40 3.22
C LYS A 5 -5.54 6.61 3.55
N LEU A 6 -4.44 6.43 4.27
CA LEU A 6 -3.48 7.51 4.56
C LEU A 6 -2.79 8.00 3.28
N ILE A 7 -2.36 7.07 2.43
CA ILE A 7 -1.75 7.40 1.13
C ILE A 7 -2.78 8.12 0.24
N ALA A 8 -4.02 7.64 0.18
CA ALA A 8 -5.10 8.31 -0.54
C ALA A 8 -5.33 9.75 -0.08
N ALA A 9 -5.32 9.98 1.24
CA ALA A 9 -5.47 11.32 1.81
C ALA A 9 -4.28 12.24 1.47
N GLN A 10 -3.05 11.71 1.46
CA GLN A 10 -1.83 12.47 1.18
C GLN A 10 -1.64 12.81 -0.31
N THR A 11 -2.02 11.90 -1.20
CA THR A 11 -1.84 12.05 -2.65
C THR A 11 -3.08 12.60 -3.36
N GLY A 12 -4.21 12.74 -2.65
CA GLY A 12 -5.50 13.12 -3.24
C GLY A 12 -6.07 12.09 -4.22
N THR A 13 -5.50 10.87 -4.25
CA THR A 13 -5.93 9.80 -5.14
C THR A 13 -6.97 8.93 -4.43
N ARG A 14 -8.02 8.53 -5.14
CA ARG A 14 -9.02 7.62 -4.56
C ARG A 14 -8.37 6.29 -4.17
N TRP A 15 -8.70 5.79 -2.98
CA TRP A 15 -8.12 4.56 -2.43
C TRP A 15 -8.33 3.33 -3.32
N ASP A 16 -9.42 3.29 -4.08
CA ASP A 16 -9.73 2.21 -5.04
C ASP A 16 -8.79 2.16 -6.26
N LYS A 17 -7.98 3.20 -6.46
CA LYS A 17 -6.98 3.28 -7.55
C LYS A 17 -5.54 3.06 -7.10
N ILE A 18 -5.32 2.91 -5.80
CA ILE A 18 -3.98 2.80 -5.23
C ILE A 18 -3.64 1.32 -5.10
N VAL A 19 -2.64 0.88 -5.85
CA VAL A 19 -2.10 -0.47 -5.75
C VAL A 19 -0.71 -0.40 -5.12
N LEU A 20 -0.56 -1.01 -3.95
CA LEU A 20 0.71 -1.15 -3.27
C LEU A 20 1.40 -2.43 -3.72
N LYS A 21 2.68 -2.31 -4.10
CA LYS A 21 3.51 -3.45 -4.50
C LYS A 21 4.87 -3.42 -3.81
N LYS A 22 5.41 -4.60 -3.61
CA LYS A 22 6.82 -4.84 -3.25
C LYS A 22 7.31 -6.01 -4.10
N TRP A 23 8.25 -5.75 -5.01
CA TRP A 23 8.70 -6.72 -6.00
C TRP A 23 7.50 -7.31 -6.79
N TYR A 24 7.33 -8.63 -6.76
CA TYR A 24 6.24 -9.35 -7.42
C TYR A 24 4.97 -9.49 -6.56
N SER A 25 4.99 -8.97 -5.33
CA SER A 25 3.86 -9.09 -4.40
C SER A 25 2.95 -7.88 -4.48
N ILE A 26 1.65 -8.12 -4.68
CA ILE A 26 0.59 -7.11 -4.63
C ILE A 26 -0.09 -7.22 -3.26
N PHE A 27 -0.08 -6.13 -2.51
CA PHE A 27 -0.75 -6.08 -1.21
C PHE A 27 -2.24 -5.84 -1.43
N LYS A 28 -3.06 -6.84 -1.11
CA LYS A 28 -4.52 -6.73 -1.18
C LYS A 28 -5.06 -6.20 0.13
N ASP A 29 -6.22 -5.54 0.05
CA ASP A 29 -6.93 -5.12 1.25
C ASP A 29 -7.23 -6.34 2.14
N HIS A 30 -7.10 -6.15 3.45
CA HIS A 30 -7.38 -7.09 4.54
C HIS A 30 -6.23 -7.99 5.07
N VAL A 31 -4.98 -7.77 4.69
CA VAL A 31 -3.83 -8.40 5.35
C VAL A 31 -2.95 -7.32 6.00
N SER A 32 -2.56 -7.51 7.26
CA SER A 32 -1.84 -6.49 8.02
C SER A 32 -0.43 -6.30 7.47
N LEU A 33 0.16 -5.11 7.65
CA LEU A 33 1.57 -4.87 7.28
C LEU A 33 2.52 -5.88 7.94
N GLY A 34 2.15 -6.41 9.11
CA GLY A 34 2.92 -7.42 9.84
C GLY A 34 2.94 -8.78 9.16
N ASP A 35 1.86 -9.17 8.48
CA ASP A 35 1.80 -10.43 7.73
C ASP A 35 2.64 -10.40 6.45
N TYR A 36 3.08 -9.21 6.04
CA TYR A 36 3.86 -8.97 4.82
C TYR A 36 5.35 -8.67 5.09
N GLU A 37 5.80 -8.84 6.34
CA GLU A 37 7.18 -8.55 6.76
C GLU A 37 7.64 -7.14 6.34
N ILE A 38 6.73 -6.16 6.46
CA ILE A 38 7.06 -4.76 6.18
C ILE A 38 7.60 -4.14 7.47
N HIS A 39 8.90 -3.93 7.49
CA HIS A 39 9.65 -3.30 8.58
C HIS A 39 9.88 -1.81 8.30
N ASP A 40 10.19 -1.07 9.38
CA ASP A 40 10.59 0.33 9.30
C ASP A 40 11.82 0.50 8.39
N GLY A 41 11.82 1.53 7.53
CA GLY A 41 12.90 1.79 6.57
C GLY A 41 12.78 1.06 5.22
N MET A 42 11.70 0.30 4.97
CA MET A 42 11.48 -0.37 3.69
C MET A 42 10.79 0.54 2.65
N ASN A 43 11.28 0.51 1.42
CA ASN A 43 10.65 1.21 0.29
C ASN A 43 9.48 0.41 -0.29
N LEU A 44 8.40 1.11 -0.62
CA LEU A 44 7.22 0.58 -1.29
C LEU A 44 7.02 1.32 -2.61
N GLU A 45 6.60 0.59 -3.64
CA GLU A 45 6.29 1.16 -4.94
C GLU A 45 4.79 1.41 -5.06
N LEU A 46 4.44 2.60 -5.54
CA LEU A 46 3.07 3.04 -5.74
C LEU A 46 2.73 2.97 -7.23
N TYR A 47 1.64 2.26 -7.54
CA TYR A 47 1.10 2.18 -8.89
C TYR A 47 -0.33 2.71 -8.93
N TYR A 48 -0.65 3.38 -10.03
CA TYR A 48 -2.00 3.82 -10.36
C TYR A 48 -2.65 2.82 -11.31
N GLN A 49 -3.93 2.52 -11.05
CA GLN A 49 -4.79 1.78 -11.98
C GLN A 49 -5.81 2.71 -12.65
#